data_AF-A0A4Y9ZFU2-F1
#
_entry.id   AF-A0A4Y9ZFU2-F1
#
_cell.length_a   1.000
_cell.length_b   1.000
_cell.length_c   1.000
_cell.angle_alpha   90.00
_cell.angle_beta   90.00
_cell.angle_gamma   90.00
#
_symmetry.space_group_name_H-M   'P 1'
#
loop_
_entity.id
_entity.type
_entity.pdbx_description
1 polymer ?
#
loop_
_entity_poly.entity_id
_entity_poly.type
_entity_poly.pdbx_seq_one_letter_code
_entity_poly.pdbx_strand_id
1 'polypeptide(L)'
;MASAFPVVLVLAAVAAAGVAAWSFTPKGPQQTLIRTSVLLALACCYLMWMIAYLAQLHPLIGECRSYVFGCADAWRTQMLALVAPRKNLAVEE
;
A
#
# COMPACT_ATOMS: atom_id res chain seq x y z
N MET A 1 8.67 -3.86 -20.05
CA MET A 1 9.97 -3.19 -19.88
C MET A 1 10.42 -3.45 -18.45
N ALA A 2 11.15 -4.54 -18.20
CA ALA A 2 11.64 -4.84 -16.86
C ALA A 2 12.87 -3.96 -16.60
N SER A 3 12.63 -2.79 -16.04
CA SER A 3 13.69 -1.81 -15.76
C SER A 3 13.52 -1.31 -14.33
N ALA A 4 14.65 -1.15 -13.62
CA ALA A 4 14.70 -0.49 -12.33
C ALA A 4 14.55 1.04 -12.44
N PHE A 5 14.61 1.59 -13.65
CA PHE A 5 14.48 3.02 -13.92
C PHE A 5 13.20 3.66 -13.34
N PRO A 6 11.97 3.14 -13.58
CA PRO A 6 10.76 3.70 -12.98
C PRO A 6 10.77 3.67 -11.45
N VAL A 7 11.38 2.65 -10.85
CA VAL A 7 11.49 2.54 -9.38
C VAL A 7 12.31 3.69 -8.81
N VAL A 8 13.47 3.96 -9.40
CA VAL A 8 14.36 5.04 -8.95
C VAL A 8 13.73 6.42 -9.17
N LEU A 9 13.00 6.61 -10.28
CA LEU A 9 12.35 7.87 -10.60
C LEU A 9 11.24 8.20 -9.60
N VAL A 10 10.38 7.22 -9.27
CA VAL A 10 9.33 7.39 -8.27
C VAL A 10 9.91 7.56 -6.86
N LEU A 11 11.00 6.86 -6.51
CA LEU A 11 11.72 7.08 -5.25
C LEU A 11 12.20 8.53 -5.13
N ALA A 12 12.82 9.06 -6.18
CA ALA A 12 13.31 10.43 -6.20
C ALA A 12 12.17 11.45 -6.06
N ALA A 13 11.03 11.23 -6.72
CA ALA A 13 9.87 12.08 -6.61
C ALA A 13 9.27 12.08 -5.18
N VAL A 14 9.15 10.91 -4.55
CA VAL A 14 8.64 10.79 -3.18
C VAL A 14 9.61 11.40 -2.16
N ALA A 15 10.92 11.21 -2.33
CA ALA A 15 11.93 11.85 -1.49
C ALA A 15 11.88 13.38 -1.60
N ALA A 16 11.75 13.91 -2.82
CA ALA A 16 11.58 15.35 -3.03
C ALA A 16 10.29 15.89 -2.37
N ALA A 17 9.17 15.15 -2.48
CA ALA A 17 7.93 15.50 -1.81
C ALA A 17 8.06 15.47 -0.27
N GLY A 18 8.82 14.52 0.28
CA GLY A 18 9.11 14.45 1.72
C GLY A 18 9.93 15.64 2.23
N VAL A 19 10.94 16.07 1.47
CA VAL A 19 11.75 17.27 1.79
C VAL A 19 10.90 18.54 1.68
N ALA A 20 10.05 18.64 0.65
CA ALA A 20 9.12 19.75 0.52
C ALA A 20 8.15 19.80 1.71
N ALA A 21 7.53 18.68 2.09
CA ALA A 21 6.62 18.60 3.22
C ALA A 21 7.29 19.03 4.54
N TRP A 22 8.57 18.67 4.73
CA TRP A 22 9.34 19.09 5.90
C TRP A 22 9.51 20.62 5.97
N SER A 23 9.75 21.25 4.82
CA SER A 23 9.95 22.70 4.70
C SER A 23 8.64 23.49 4.83
N PHE A 24 7.53 22.96 4.32
CA PHE A 24 6.23 23.63 4.34
C PHE A 24 5.44 23.44 5.65
N THR A 25 5.94 22.66 6.62
CA THR A 25 5.22 22.47 7.89
C THR A 25 5.29 23.74 8.75
N PRO A 26 4.15 24.39 9.06
CA PRO A 26 4.10 25.59 9.90
C PRO A 26 4.54 25.29 11.34
N LYS A 27 5.14 26.28 12.01
CA LYS A 27 5.60 26.14 13.39
C LYS A 27 4.40 26.09 14.34
N GLY A 28 4.27 25.00 15.10
CA GLY A 28 3.17 24.78 16.04
C GLY A 28 3.53 23.76 17.13
N PRO A 29 2.70 23.63 18.18
CA PRO A 29 2.97 22.72 19.30
C PRO A 29 3.05 21.25 18.86
N GLN A 30 2.35 20.90 17.76
CA GLN A 30 2.27 19.55 17.21
C GLN A 30 3.14 19.37 15.94
N GLN A 31 4.17 20.21 15.75
CA GLN A 31 4.96 20.23 14.52
C GLN A 31 5.71 18.91 14.26
N THR A 32 6.19 18.23 15.30
CA THR A 32 6.90 16.95 15.13
C THR A 32 5.98 15.85 14.62
N LEU A 33 4.74 15.82 15.11
CA LEU A 33 3.74 14.80 14.76
C LEU A 33 3.24 14.96 13.31
N ILE A 34 3.12 16.20 12.83
CA ILE A 34 2.75 16.45 11.43
C ILE A 34 3.88 16.03 10.49
N ARG A 35 5.14 16.35 10.83
CA ARG A 35 6.30 15.96 10.01
C ARG A 35 6.44 14.45 9.88
N THR A 36 6.33 13.74 10.99
CA THR A 36 6.53 12.28 11.00
C THR A 36 5.37 11.53 10.36
N SER A 37 4.12 11.93 10.59
CA SER A 37 2.95 11.26 9.99
C SER A 37 2.92 11.40 8.47
N VAL A 38 3.30 12.56 7.92
CA VAL A 38 3.40 12.78 6.46
C VAL A 38 4.56 11.96 5.85
N LEU A 39 5.72 11.93 6.49
CA LEU A 39 6.85 11.08 6.05
C LEU A 39 6.49 9.59 6.05
N LEU A 40 5.79 9.11 7.09
CA LEU A 40 5.35 7.71 7.19
C LEU A 40 4.31 7.35 6.13
N ALA A 41 3.34 8.24 5.87
CA ALA A 41 2.34 8.03 4.84
C ALA A 41 2.98 7.94 3.44
N LEU A 42 3.90 8.86 3.12
CA LEU A 42 4.64 8.84 1.85
C LEU A 42 5.49 7.57 1.70
N ALA A 43 6.17 7.13 2.77
CA ALA A 43 6.93 5.90 2.77
C ALA A 43 6.04 4.66 2.55
N CYS A 44 4.90 4.57 3.23
CA CYS A 44 3.95 3.47 3.07
C CYS A 44 3.38 3.41 1.65
N CYS A 45 3.01 4.57 1.09
CA CYS A 45 2.47 4.67 -0.27
C CYS A 45 3.50 4.23 -1.33
N TYR A 46 4.77 4.63 -1.15
CA TYR A 46 5.87 4.19 -2.01
C TYR A 46 6.11 2.67 -1.91
N LEU A 47 6.15 2.11 -0.70
CA LEU A 47 6.39 0.68 -0.50
C LEU A 47 5.29 -0.19 -1.14
N MET A 48 4.02 0.18 -0.99
CA MET A 48 2.90 -0.55 -1.59
C MET A 48 3.02 -0.58 -3.12
N TRP A 49 3.33 0.58 -3.71
CA TRP A 49 3.57 0.69 -5.16
C TRP A 49 4.78 -0.13 -5.63
N MET A 50 5.90 -0.08 -4.91
CA MET A 50 7.14 -0.79 -5.26
C MET A 50 6.94 -2.31 -5.23
N ILE A 51 6.26 -2.83 -4.21
CA ILE A 51 5.98 -4.27 -4.05
C ILE A 51 5.10 -4.78 -5.22
N ALA A 52 4.06 -4.02 -5.58
CA ALA A 52 3.19 -4.38 -6.70
C ALA A 52 3.96 -4.41 -8.04
N TYR A 53 4.92 -3.50 -8.25
CA TYR A 53 5.77 -3.48 -9.43
C TYR A 53 6.77 -4.66 -9.46
N LEU A 54 7.41 -4.97 -8.32
CA LEU A 54 8.33 -6.11 -8.21
C LEU A 54 7.64 -7.45 -8.46
N ALA A 55 6.38 -7.59 -8.03
CA ALA A 55 5.58 -8.80 -8.25
C ALA A 55 5.35 -9.11 -9.74
N GLN A 56 5.42 -8.10 -10.60
CA GLN A 56 5.24 -8.24 -12.06
C GLN A 56 6.56 -8.37 -12.82
N LEU A 57 7.72 -8.15 -12.19
CA LEU A 57 9.00 -8.06 -12.89
C LEU A 57 9.49 -9.42 -13.42
N HIS A 58 9.20 -10.49 -12.68
CA HIS A 58 9.45 -11.88 -13.07
C HIS A 58 8.19 -12.71 -12.76
N PRO A 59 7.18 -12.71 -13.66
CA PRO A 59 5.95 -13.44 -13.42
C PRO A 59 6.22 -14.96 -13.47
N LEU A 60 5.99 -15.67 -12.36
CA LEU A 60 6.08 -17.15 -12.31
C LEU A 60 4.80 -17.84 -12.80
N ILE A 61 3.68 -17.13 -12.85
CA ILE A 61 2.37 -17.65 -13.29
C ILE A 61 1.84 -16.72 -14.38
N GLY A 62 1.60 -17.29 -15.57
CA GLY A 62 0.97 -16.60 -16.69
C GLY A 62 -0.55 -16.51 -16.52
N GLU A 63 -1.20 -15.72 -17.37
CA GLU A 63 -2.66 -15.54 -17.34
C GLU A 63 -3.43 -16.87 -17.51
N CYS A 64 -4.07 -17.34 -16.44
CA CYS A 64 -5.11 -18.37 -16.55
C CYS A 64 -6.39 -17.72 -17.07
N ARG A 65 -6.52 -17.58 -18.39
CA ARG A 65 -7.78 -17.20 -19.02
C ARG A 65 -8.74 -18.40 -19.00
N SER A 66 -9.41 -18.56 -17.86
CA SER A 66 -10.51 -19.50 -17.69
C SER A 66 -11.58 -18.83 -16.82
N TYR A 67 -12.43 -18.06 -17.51
CA TYR A 67 -13.81 -17.67 -17.16
C TYR A 67 -14.03 -16.83 -15.87
N VAL A 68 -14.27 -15.54 -16.10
CA VAL A 68 -15.23 -14.64 -15.44
C VAL A 68 -15.80 -15.12 -14.08
N PHE A 69 -15.58 -14.34 -13.00
CA PHE A 69 -16.28 -14.41 -11.69
C PHE A 69 -15.68 -15.28 -10.55
N GLY A 70 -14.51 -15.90 -10.69
CA GLY A 70 -13.93 -16.71 -9.58
C GLY A 70 -12.83 -16.02 -8.75
N CYS A 71 -11.91 -15.30 -9.40
CA CYS A 71 -10.65 -14.86 -8.77
C CYS A 71 -10.78 -13.51 -8.03
N ALA A 72 -11.69 -12.63 -8.47
CA ALA A 72 -11.99 -11.38 -7.78
C ALA A 72 -12.75 -11.60 -6.46
N ASP A 73 -13.56 -12.66 -6.41
CA ASP A 73 -14.38 -13.01 -5.25
C ASP A 73 -13.59 -13.76 -4.17
N ALA A 74 -12.52 -14.49 -4.53
CA ALA A 74 -11.61 -15.10 -3.57
C ALA A 74 -10.85 -14.05 -2.72
N TRP A 75 -10.35 -12.98 -3.35
CA TRP A 75 -9.68 -11.89 -2.65
C TRP A 75 -10.61 -11.07 -1.77
N ARG A 76 -11.85 -10.83 -2.24
CA ARG A 76 -12.88 -10.12 -1.46
C ARG A 76 -13.30 -10.91 -0.22
N THR A 77 -13.42 -12.24 -0.34
CA THR A 77 -13.83 -13.11 0.77
C THR A 77 -12.73 -13.29 1.82
N GLN A 78 -11.46 -13.33 1.41
CA GLN A 78 -10.32 -13.42 2.34
C GLN A 78 -10.10 -12.13 3.14
N MET A 79 -10.35 -10.96 2.54
CA MET A 79 -10.30 -9.68 3.25
C MET A 79 -11.48 -9.51 4.21
N LEU A 80 -12.70 -9.94 3.83
CA LEU A 80 -13.85 -9.94 4.71
C LEU A 80 -13.69 -10.93 5.87
N ALA A 81 -13.01 -12.06 5.70
CA ALA A 81 -12.74 -13.00 6.79
C ALA A 81 -11.75 -12.47 7.85
N LEU A 82 -10.84 -11.56 7.47
CA LEU A 82 -9.87 -10.93 8.39
C LEU A 82 -10.41 -9.66 9.07
N VAL A 83 -11.33 -8.94 8.42
CA VAL A 83 -11.92 -7.67 8.92
C VAL A 83 -13.33 -7.88 9.49
N ALA A 84 -13.98 -9.02 9.25
CA ALA A 84 -15.24 -9.32 9.91
C ALA A 84 -15.01 -9.33 11.43
N PRO A 85 -15.68 -8.45 12.19
CA PRO A 85 -15.68 -8.59 13.63
C PRO A 85 -16.25 -9.98 13.95
N ARG A 86 -15.43 -10.80 14.60
CA ARG A 86 -15.87 -12.02 15.27
C ARG A 86 -16.89 -11.58 16.32
N LYS A 87 -18.15 -11.47 15.91
CA LYS A 87 -19.28 -11.32 16.81
C LYS A 87 -19.29 -12.57 17.66
N ASN A 88 -18.71 -12.42 18.84
CA ASN A 88 -18.80 -13.35 19.94
C ASN A 88 -20.27 -13.72 20.09
N LEU A 89 -20.61 -14.94 19.65
CA LEU A 89 -21.76 -15.67 20.16
C LEU A 89 -21.18 -16.72 21.09
N ALA A 90 -20.73 -16.25 22.25
CA ALA A 90 -21.02 -16.96 23.48
C ALA A 90 -22.38 -16.44 23.97
N VAL A 91 -23.20 -17.33 24.54
CA VAL A 91 -24.53 -17.10 25.16
C VAL A 91 -25.72 -17.29 24.20
N GLU A 92 -26.17 -18.54 24.06
CA GLU A 92 -27.50 -18.95 24.55
C GLU A 92 -27.53 -20.48 24.68
N GLU A 93 -27.52 -20.92 25.95
CA GLU A 93 -28.05 -22.18 26.54
C GLU A 93 -27.99 -23.49 25.75
#